data_AF-A0A563EWW8-F1
#
_entry.id   AF-A0A563EWW8-F1
#
_cell.length_a   1.000
_cell.length_b   1.000
_cell.length_c   1.000
_cell.angle_alpha   90.00
_cell.angle_beta   90.00
_cell.angle_gamma   90.00
#
_symmetry.space_group_name_H-M   'P 1'
#
loop_
_entity.id
_entity.type
_entity.pdbx_description
1 polymer ?
#
loop_
_entity_poly.entity_id
_entity_poly.type
_entity_poly.pdbx_seq_one_letter_code
_entity_poly.pdbx_strand_id
1 'polypeptide(L)'
;MDQVRFGPQLITRLLDYLCAELHGCLGAGLTVWSDDTLTPLIQRGAAEGREEDVAKYGALEEQVCVDDLDGMGFLAVPGSWGNEGPLVLTLYLDHPPSSHDLRVVEEIEPMLSMAAAVVEFCAGEVMRADQMVTMMQHRRVIEQAKGLVMGQQRIPAGAAFQTLVRASQHANVKLRDLCSALVLQVCGTLDETDVVPVTAPGDDAVRVARQVWAALQPG
;
A
#
# COMPACT_ATOMS: atom_id res chain seq x y z
N MET A 1 -20.21 5.30 -12.50
CA MET A 1 -20.18 3.96 -11.90
C MET A 1 -19.21 4.02 -10.75
N ASP A 2 -19.72 4.08 -9.52
CA ASP A 2 -18.91 3.99 -8.31
C ASP A 2 -18.09 2.71 -8.37
N GLN A 3 -16.77 2.88 -8.44
CA GLN A 3 -15.83 1.78 -8.51
C GLN A 3 -15.80 1.14 -7.11
N VAL A 4 -16.59 0.09 -6.93
CA VAL A 4 -16.65 -0.63 -5.65
C VAL A 4 -15.27 -1.20 -5.37
N ARG A 5 -14.51 -0.55 -4.47
CA ARG A 5 -13.20 -1.00 -4.02
C ARG A 5 -13.41 -2.01 -2.89
N PHE A 6 -13.64 -3.26 -3.25
CA PHE A 6 -13.60 -4.38 -2.30
C PHE A 6 -12.15 -4.64 -1.85
N GLY A 7 -11.60 -3.73 -1.06
CA GLY A 7 -10.31 -3.88 -0.37
C GLY A 7 -10.54 -3.98 1.14
N PRO A 8 -9.97 -3.08 1.97
CA PRO A 8 -10.13 -3.07 3.44
C PRO A 8 -11.59 -3.05 3.94
N GLN A 9 -12.51 -2.62 3.09
CA GLN A 9 -13.94 -2.52 3.40
C GLN A 9 -14.60 -3.89 3.60
N LEU A 10 -14.09 -4.96 2.99
CA LEU A 10 -14.63 -6.31 3.18
C LEU A 10 -14.37 -6.79 4.61
N ILE A 11 -13.14 -6.66 5.10
CA ILE A 11 -12.76 -7.02 6.48
C ILE A 11 -13.60 -6.20 7.46
N THR A 12 -13.76 -4.89 7.19
CA THR A 12 -14.61 -4.01 8.01
C THR A 12 -16.04 -4.51 8.10
N ARG A 13 -16.67 -4.86 6.97
CA ARG A 13 -18.05 -5.35 6.95
C ARG A 13 -18.23 -6.70 7.63
N LEU A 14 -17.27 -7.61 7.47
CA LEU A 14 -17.31 -8.91 8.13
C LEU A 14 -17.16 -8.75 9.64
N LEU A 15 -16.29 -7.83 10.10
CA LEU A 15 -16.13 -7.52 11.51
C LEU A 15 -17.39 -6.85 12.08
N ASP A 16 -18.00 -5.90 11.35
CA ASP A 16 -19.26 -5.27 11.74
C ASP A 16 -20.40 -6.30 11.81
N TYR A 17 -20.45 -7.24 10.87
CA TYR A 17 -21.41 -8.35 10.88
C TYR A 17 -21.22 -9.25 12.09
N LEU A 18 -19.98 -9.66 12.39
CA LEU A 18 -19.64 -10.43 13.59
C LEU A 18 -20.13 -9.72 14.87
N CYS A 19 -19.82 -8.43 15.02
CA CYS A 19 -20.25 -7.65 16.18
C CYS A 19 -21.77 -7.55 16.30
N ALA A 20 -22.51 -7.52 15.18
CA ALA A 20 -23.96 -7.44 15.18
C ALA A 20 -24.65 -8.76 15.56
N GLU A 21 -24.02 -9.90 15.23
CA GLU A 21 -24.53 -11.24 15.57
C GLU A 21 -24.26 -11.62 17.04
N LEU A 22 -23.30 -10.96 17.69
CA LEU A 22 -22.94 -11.18 19.09
C LEU A 22 -23.67 -10.19 20.01
N HIS A 23 -24.60 -10.71 20.82
CA HIS A 23 -25.22 -9.91 21.88
C HIS A 23 -24.14 -9.42 22.85
N GLY A 24 -24.26 -8.20 23.36
CA GLY A 24 -23.31 -7.68 24.36
C GLY A 24 -21.91 -7.40 23.81
N CYS A 25 -21.71 -7.40 22.48
CA CYS A 25 -20.40 -7.09 21.90
C CYS A 25 -19.99 -5.64 22.19
N LEU A 26 -18.88 -5.49 22.90
CA LEU A 26 -18.25 -4.22 23.24
C LEU A 26 -17.20 -3.80 22.21
N GLY A 27 -16.63 -4.76 21.48
CA GLY A 27 -15.64 -4.50 20.45
C GLY A 27 -15.01 -5.76 19.88
N ALA A 28 -14.39 -5.60 18.72
CA ALA A 28 -13.66 -6.65 18.03
C ALA A 28 -12.42 -6.08 17.33
N GLY A 29 -11.39 -6.89 17.20
CA GLY A 29 -10.15 -6.49 16.52
C GLY A 29 -9.53 -7.64 15.76
N LEU A 30 -8.89 -7.33 14.64
CA LEU A 30 -8.11 -8.26 13.84
C LEU A 30 -6.66 -7.78 13.84
N THR A 31 -5.77 -8.63 14.32
CA THR A 31 -4.35 -8.29 14.48
C THR A 31 -3.51 -9.32 13.74
N VAL A 32 -2.45 -8.88 13.07
CA VAL A 32 -1.45 -9.77 12.47
C VAL A 32 -0.29 -9.88 13.43
N TRP A 33 0.10 -11.12 13.74
CA TRP A 33 1.33 -11.39 14.48
C TRP A 33 2.47 -11.63 13.48
N SER A 34 3.42 -10.70 13.36
CA SER A 34 4.56 -10.84 12.45
C SER A 34 5.84 -10.35 13.11
N ASP A 35 6.93 -11.12 13.03
CA ASP A 35 8.25 -10.78 13.60
C ASP A 35 8.18 -10.24 15.06
N ASP A 36 7.48 -10.98 15.95
CA ASP A 36 7.23 -10.61 17.37
C ASP A 36 6.51 -9.25 17.57
N THR A 37 5.91 -8.73 16.51
CA THR A 37 5.17 -7.46 16.50
C THR A 37 3.71 -7.70 16.18
N LEU A 38 2.84 -7.17 17.04
CA LEU A 38 1.40 -7.15 16.81
C LEU A 38 1.04 -5.92 16.00
N THR A 39 0.51 -6.12 14.79
CA THR A 39 0.05 -5.03 13.92
C THR A 39 -1.47 -5.10 13.76
N PRO A 40 -2.24 -4.13 14.27
CA PRO A 40 -3.69 -4.14 14.11
C PRO A 40 -4.07 -3.84 12.65
N LEU A 41 -4.84 -4.74 12.03
CA LEU A 41 -5.45 -4.50 10.71
C LEU A 41 -6.71 -3.65 10.84
N ILE A 42 -7.52 -3.96 11.87
CA ILE A 42 -8.74 -3.23 12.18
C ILE A 42 -9.10 -3.45 13.65
N GLN A 43 -9.59 -2.41 14.30
CA GLN A 43 -10.14 -2.45 15.65
C GLN A 43 -11.44 -1.67 15.69
N ARG A 44 -12.33 -2.09 16.58
CA ARG A 44 -13.61 -1.42 16.86
C ARG A 44 -13.91 -1.48 18.35
N GLY A 45 -14.34 -0.35 18.89
CA GLY A 45 -14.88 -0.28 20.25
C GLY A 45 -13.83 -0.66 21.28
N ALA A 46 -14.17 -1.57 22.19
CA ALA A 46 -13.29 -1.98 23.28
C ALA A 46 -11.92 -2.52 22.81
N ALA A 47 -11.78 -3.00 21.58
CA ALA A 47 -10.52 -3.51 21.05
C ALA A 47 -9.48 -2.42 20.72
N GLU A 48 -9.88 -1.15 20.63
CA GLU A 48 -8.98 -0.04 20.26
C GLU A 48 -7.92 0.20 21.34
N GLY A 49 -6.63 0.10 20.96
CA GLY A 49 -5.50 0.32 21.86
C GLY A 49 -5.28 -0.76 22.92
N ARG A 50 -5.79 -1.98 22.69
CA ARG A 50 -5.66 -3.14 23.58
C ARG A 50 -4.82 -4.28 23.00
N GLU A 51 -3.80 -3.96 22.21
CA GLU A 51 -2.89 -4.96 21.62
C GLU A 51 -2.16 -5.77 22.69
N GLU A 52 -1.87 -5.14 23.84
CA GLU A 52 -1.23 -5.79 25.00
C GLU A 52 -2.08 -6.92 25.58
N ASP A 53 -3.42 -6.86 25.45
CA ASP A 53 -4.29 -7.95 25.89
C ASP A 53 -4.06 -9.21 25.04
N VAL A 54 -3.74 -9.06 23.75
CA VAL A 54 -3.37 -10.17 22.86
C VAL A 54 -1.97 -10.68 23.14
N ALA A 55 -1.03 -9.77 23.38
CA ALA A 55 0.38 -10.10 23.62
C ALA A 55 0.57 -11.06 24.81
N LYS A 56 -0.32 -11.00 25.82
CA LYS A 56 -0.32 -11.89 26.99
C LYS A 56 -0.40 -13.39 26.62
N TYR A 57 -1.02 -13.70 25.48
CA TYR A 57 -1.26 -15.08 25.07
C TYR A 57 -0.23 -15.59 24.04
N GLY A 58 0.76 -14.77 23.68
CA GLY A 58 1.79 -15.12 22.70
C GLY A 58 1.23 -15.32 21.28
N ALA A 59 2.05 -15.88 20.39
CA ALA A 59 1.58 -16.33 19.08
C ALA A 59 0.59 -17.48 19.30
N LEU A 60 -0.70 -17.16 19.34
CA LEU A 60 -1.76 -18.14 19.36
C LEU A 60 -1.76 -18.85 18.01
N GLU A 61 -1.28 -20.09 17.98
CA GLU A 61 -1.14 -20.86 16.74
C GLU A 61 -2.29 -21.87 16.54
N GLU A 62 -2.87 -22.43 17.63
CA GLU A 62 -3.82 -23.55 17.49
C GLU A 62 -5.04 -23.52 18.43
N GLN A 63 -5.06 -22.69 19.48
CA GLN A 63 -6.12 -22.72 20.49
C GLN A 63 -6.80 -21.38 20.70
N VAL A 64 -8.13 -21.42 20.81
CA VAL A 64 -8.94 -20.29 21.25
C VAL A 64 -8.68 -20.03 22.73
N CYS A 65 -8.33 -18.78 23.05
CA CYS A 65 -8.27 -18.30 24.41
C CYS A 65 -9.59 -17.64 24.80
N VAL A 66 -10.07 -17.98 25.99
CA VAL A 66 -11.24 -17.38 26.63
C VAL A 66 -10.80 -16.90 27.99
N ASP A 67 -11.07 -15.65 28.32
CA ASP A 67 -10.69 -15.04 29.60
C ASP A 67 -11.73 -14.03 30.09
N ASP A 68 -11.56 -13.58 31.33
CA ASP A 68 -12.27 -12.44 31.91
C ASP A 68 -11.28 -11.28 32.11
N LEU A 69 -11.48 -10.19 31.36
CA LEU A 69 -10.67 -8.98 31.44
C LEU A 69 -11.47 -7.88 32.14
N ASP A 70 -11.20 -7.68 33.43
CA ASP A 70 -11.84 -6.65 34.26
C ASP A 70 -13.38 -6.74 34.26
N GLY A 71 -13.93 -7.96 34.26
CA GLY A 71 -15.38 -8.21 34.21
C GLY A 71 -15.98 -8.21 32.81
N MET A 72 -15.16 -8.13 31.76
CA MET A 72 -15.57 -8.33 30.36
C MET A 72 -15.15 -9.71 29.87
N GLY A 73 -16.02 -10.39 29.14
CA GLY A 73 -15.64 -11.59 28.44
C GLY A 73 -14.65 -11.28 27.32
N PHE A 74 -13.56 -12.02 27.25
CA PHE A 74 -12.54 -11.89 26.22
C PHE A 74 -12.41 -13.20 25.44
N LEU A 75 -12.31 -13.08 24.11
CA LEU A 75 -11.87 -14.18 23.26
C LEU A 75 -10.70 -13.72 22.39
N ALA A 76 -9.71 -14.59 22.26
CA ALA A 76 -8.71 -14.50 21.20
C ALA A 76 -8.73 -15.80 20.40
N VAL A 77 -9.03 -15.69 19.10
CA VAL A 77 -9.17 -16.81 18.18
C VAL A 77 -8.06 -16.72 17.14
N PRO A 78 -7.15 -17.71 17.09
CA PRO A 78 -6.15 -17.77 16.06
C PRO A 78 -6.79 -18.14 14.73
N GLY A 79 -6.47 -17.36 13.71
CA GLY A 79 -6.90 -17.59 12.35
C GLY A 79 -5.92 -18.46 11.59
N SER A 80 -6.47 -19.39 10.81
CA SER A 80 -5.66 -20.32 10.02
C SER A 80 -5.17 -19.64 8.73
N TRP A 81 -4.10 -18.85 8.79
CA TRP A 81 -3.44 -18.41 7.56
C TRP A 81 -1.96 -18.04 7.67
N GLY A 82 -1.21 -18.43 6.63
CA GLY A 82 -0.09 -17.64 6.08
C GLY A 82 1.33 -17.94 6.58
N ASN A 83 2.32 -17.62 5.74
CA ASN A 83 3.75 -17.66 6.08
C ASN A 83 4.23 -16.43 6.88
N GLU A 84 3.39 -15.41 7.06
CA GLU A 84 3.74 -14.12 7.71
C GLU A 84 3.25 -14.03 9.17
N GLY A 85 2.70 -15.13 9.69
CA GLY A 85 2.33 -15.36 11.08
C GLY A 85 0.82 -15.35 11.32
N PRO A 86 0.36 -15.82 12.50
CA PRO A 86 -1.05 -16.05 12.75
C PRO A 86 -1.82 -14.72 12.82
N LEU A 87 -2.92 -14.66 12.08
CA LEU A 87 -3.94 -13.65 12.29
C LEU A 87 -4.66 -13.96 13.60
N VAL A 88 -4.97 -12.96 14.41
CA VAL A 88 -5.69 -13.15 15.68
C VAL A 88 -6.93 -12.27 15.68
N LEU A 89 -8.09 -12.90 15.74
CA LEU A 89 -9.37 -12.25 15.99
C LEU A 89 -9.56 -12.10 17.50
N THR A 90 -9.88 -10.90 17.95
CA THR A 90 -10.15 -10.58 19.35
C THR A 90 -11.57 -10.08 19.51
N LEU A 91 -12.21 -10.47 20.61
CA LEU A 91 -13.58 -10.07 20.94
C LEU A 91 -13.69 -9.71 22.41
N TYR A 92 -14.48 -8.68 22.66
CA TYR A 92 -14.78 -8.16 23.98
C TYR A 92 -16.30 -8.14 24.15
N LEU A 93 -16.80 -8.82 25.17
CA LEU A 93 -18.22 -8.99 25.46
C LEU A 93 -18.53 -8.45 26.86
N ASP A 94 -19.74 -7.94 27.07
CA ASP A 94 -20.22 -7.50 28.39
C ASP A 94 -20.63 -8.68 29.31
N HIS A 95 -20.43 -9.91 28.83
CA HIS A 95 -20.68 -11.15 29.54
C HIS A 95 -19.60 -12.19 29.25
N PRO A 96 -19.45 -13.22 30.10
CA PRO A 96 -18.59 -14.36 29.80
C PRO A 96 -18.98 -15.02 28.46
N PRO A 97 -18.02 -15.49 27.64
CA PRO A 97 -18.32 -16.10 26.35
C PRO A 97 -19.20 -17.34 26.48
N SER A 98 -20.32 -17.35 25.77
CA SER A 98 -21.26 -18.46 25.73
C SER A 98 -20.93 -19.43 24.59
N SER A 99 -21.52 -20.62 24.62
CA SER A 99 -21.41 -21.57 23.51
C SER A 99 -22.05 -21.04 22.21
N HIS A 100 -22.96 -20.06 22.29
CA HIS A 100 -23.50 -19.41 21.10
C HIS A 100 -22.44 -18.52 20.45
N ASP A 101 -21.76 -17.71 21.24
CA ASP A 101 -20.73 -16.78 20.76
C ASP A 101 -19.60 -17.55 20.09
N LEU A 102 -19.13 -18.63 20.72
CA LEU A 102 -18.11 -19.51 20.13
C LEU A 102 -18.52 -20.06 18.76
N ARG A 103 -19.80 -20.45 18.58
CA ARG A 103 -20.30 -20.93 17.28
C ARG A 103 -20.32 -19.84 16.21
N VAL A 104 -20.77 -18.65 16.56
CA VAL A 104 -20.78 -17.49 15.64
C VAL A 104 -19.35 -17.15 15.21
N VAL A 105 -18.41 -17.19 16.16
CA VAL A 105 -17.00 -16.92 15.88
C VAL A 105 -16.38 -18.02 15.03
N GLU A 106 -16.61 -19.30 15.34
CA GLU A 106 -16.16 -20.43 14.52
C GLU A 106 -16.67 -20.36 13.07
N GLU A 107 -17.87 -19.81 12.86
CA GLU A 107 -18.43 -19.65 11.51
C GLU A 107 -17.80 -18.47 10.74
N ILE A 108 -17.60 -17.33 11.40
CA ILE A 108 -17.21 -16.08 10.73
C ILE A 108 -15.68 -15.91 10.66
N GLU A 109 -14.94 -16.42 11.63
CA GLU A 109 -13.48 -16.29 11.69
C GLU A 109 -12.80 -16.76 10.39
N PRO A 110 -13.13 -17.93 9.79
CA PRO A 110 -12.48 -18.36 8.55
C PRO A 110 -12.71 -17.39 7.38
N MET A 111 -13.88 -16.72 7.36
CA MET A 111 -14.18 -15.70 6.35
C MET A 111 -13.33 -14.45 6.56
N LEU A 112 -13.12 -14.03 7.82
CA LEU A 112 -12.23 -12.92 8.17
C LEU A 112 -10.78 -13.22 7.82
N SER A 113 -10.29 -14.41 8.16
CA SER A 113 -8.96 -14.89 7.80
C SER A 113 -8.73 -14.89 6.30
N MET A 114 -9.66 -15.46 5.52
CA MET A 114 -9.57 -15.46 4.07
C MET A 114 -9.63 -14.04 3.47
N ALA A 115 -10.50 -13.17 4.00
CA ALA A 115 -10.58 -11.79 3.54
C ALA A 115 -9.27 -11.03 3.80
N ALA A 116 -8.68 -11.17 4.98
CA ALA A 116 -7.38 -10.58 5.31
C ALA A 116 -6.28 -11.07 4.36
N ALA A 117 -6.18 -12.38 4.17
CA ALA A 117 -5.25 -13.01 3.23
C ALA A 117 -5.35 -12.46 1.80
N VAL A 118 -6.57 -12.31 1.28
CA VAL A 118 -6.81 -11.77 -0.06
C VAL A 118 -6.43 -10.30 -0.14
N VAL A 119 -6.77 -9.50 0.88
CA VAL A 119 -6.40 -8.07 0.91
C VAL A 119 -4.89 -7.91 0.91
N GLU A 120 -4.16 -8.69 1.70
CA GLU A 120 -2.69 -8.66 1.77
C GLU A 120 -2.04 -9.09 0.45
N PHE A 121 -2.46 -10.23 -0.10
CA PHE A 121 -1.99 -10.70 -1.39
C PHE A 121 -2.19 -9.66 -2.50
N CYS A 122 -3.38 -9.06 -2.57
CA CYS A 122 -3.69 -8.03 -3.56
C CYS A 122 -2.94 -6.71 -3.31
N ALA A 123 -2.68 -6.33 -2.05
CA ALA A 123 -1.89 -5.13 -1.74
C ALA A 123 -0.47 -5.23 -2.33
N GLY A 124 0.16 -6.40 -2.22
CA GLY A 124 1.47 -6.66 -2.82
C GLY A 124 1.46 -6.54 -4.36
N GLU A 125 0.43 -7.07 -5.02
CA GLU A 125 0.33 -7.04 -6.48
C GLU A 125 -0.01 -5.63 -7.02
N VAL A 126 -0.86 -4.87 -6.33
CA VAL A 126 -1.16 -3.48 -6.70
C VAL A 126 0.09 -2.60 -6.57
N MET A 127 0.88 -2.75 -5.51
CA MET A 127 2.14 -2.01 -5.35
C MET A 127 3.14 -2.35 -6.47
N ARG A 128 3.27 -3.63 -6.85
CA ARG A 128 4.15 -4.05 -7.95
C ARG A 128 3.69 -3.50 -9.30
N ALA A 129 2.39 -3.53 -9.57
CA ALA A 129 1.83 -2.99 -10.79
C ALA A 129 2.07 -1.47 -10.89
N ASP A 130 1.86 -0.71 -9.81
CA ASP A 130 2.08 0.73 -9.78
C ASP A 130 3.56 1.10 -9.94
N GLN A 131 4.47 0.35 -9.29
CA GLN A 131 5.91 0.49 -9.50
C GLN A 131 6.31 0.20 -10.95
N MET A 132 5.73 -0.82 -11.57
CA MET A 132 6.01 -1.18 -12.96
C MET A 132 5.50 -0.11 -13.93
N VAL A 133 4.28 0.42 -13.73
CA VAL A 133 3.74 1.55 -14.50
C VAL A 133 4.63 2.78 -14.36
N THR A 134 5.03 3.12 -13.14
CA THR A 134 5.94 4.24 -12.85
C THR A 134 7.29 4.08 -13.58
N MET A 135 7.87 2.89 -13.56
CA MET A 135 9.11 2.60 -14.29
C MET A 135 8.94 2.71 -15.81
N MET A 136 7.82 2.24 -16.37
CA MET A 136 7.52 2.36 -17.80
C MET A 136 7.34 3.82 -18.24
N GLN A 137 6.68 4.65 -17.44
CA GLN A 137 6.53 6.09 -17.70
C GLN A 137 7.87 6.82 -17.71
N HIS A 138 8.74 6.54 -16.72
CA HIS A 138 10.08 7.13 -16.68
C HIS A 138 10.89 6.73 -17.92
N ARG A 139 10.79 5.48 -18.36
CA ARG A 139 11.45 5.05 -19.60
C ARG A 139 10.94 5.84 -20.80
N ARG A 140 9.63 6.04 -20.94
CA ARG A 140 9.05 6.80 -22.06
C ARG A 140 9.59 8.23 -22.15
N VAL A 141 9.52 9.00 -21.07
CA VAL A 141 9.93 10.42 -21.09
C VAL A 141 11.44 10.58 -21.28
N ILE A 142 12.24 9.64 -20.75
CA ILE A 142 13.68 9.58 -20.99
C ILE A 142 13.96 9.29 -22.47
N GLU A 143 13.24 8.37 -23.09
CA GLU A 143 13.40 8.05 -24.52
C GLU A 143 13.00 9.23 -25.42
N GLN A 144 11.93 9.97 -25.08
CA GLN A 144 11.52 11.19 -25.79
C GLN A 144 12.60 12.29 -25.68
N ALA A 145 13.06 12.58 -24.47
CA ALA A 145 14.14 13.55 -24.24
C ALA A 145 15.42 13.16 -24.97
N LYS A 146 15.79 11.87 -24.95
CA LYS A 146 16.92 11.34 -25.71
C LYS A 146 16.76 11.59 -27.20
N GLY A 147 15.56 11.37 -27.75
CA GLY A 147 15.22 11.70 -29.14
C GLY A 147 15.39 13.18 -29.47
N LEU A 148 14.96 14.08 -28.58
CA LEU A 148 15.19 15.53 -28.73
C LEU A 148 16.68 15.87 -28.82
N VAL A 149 17.49 15.34 -27.90
CA VAL A 149 18.94 15.56 -27.89
C VAL A 149 19.62 14.98 -29.13
N MET A 150 19.22 13.77 -29.56
CA MET A 150 19.70 13.15 -30.79
C MET A 150 19.41 14.03 -32.01
N GLY A 151 18.17 14.53 -32.14
CA GLY A 151 17.77 15.40 -33.25
C GLY A 151 18.54 16.72 -33.24
N GLN A 152 18.72 17.31 -32.05
CA GLN A 152 19.34 18.62 -31.87
C GLN A 152 20.84 18.61 -32.16
N GLN A 153 21.58 17.63 -31.64
CA GLN A 153 23.05 17.56 -31.81
C GLN A 153 23.51 16.59 -32.92
N ARG A 154 22.59 15.83 -33.52
CA ARG A 154 22.88 14.77 -34.50
C ARG A 154 23.87 13.72 -33.97
N ILE A 155 23.71 13.34 -32.70
CA ILE A 155 24.53 12.34 -32.02
C ILE A 155 23.78 11.01 -31.84
N PRO A 156 24.50 9.87 -31.71
CA PRO A 156 23.86 8.58 -31.47
C PRO A 156 23.19 8.53 -30.09
N ALA A 157 22.22 7.62 -29.96
CA ALA A 157 21.39 7.48 -28.75
C ALA A 157 22.19 7.32 -27.45
N GLY A 158 23.27 6.54 -27.46
CA GLY A 158 24.13 6.35 -26.28
C GLY A 158 24.78 7.66 -25.81
N ALA A 159 25.26 8.49 -26.75
CA ALA A 159 25.86 9.78 -26.43
C ALA A 159 24.80 10.78 -25.91
N ALA A 160 23.62 10.80 -26.53
CA ALA A 160 22.48 11.62 -26.08
C ALA A 160 22.05 11.27 -24.66
N PHE A 161 21.92 9.98 -24.35
CA PHE A 161 21.57 9.53 -23.00
C PHE A 161 22.63 9.95 -21.97
N GLN A 162 23.92 9.77 -22.29
CA GLN A 162 24.99 10.23 -21.40
C GLN A 162 24.98 11.74 -21.17
N THR A 163 24.61 12.55 -22.16
CA THR A 163 24.45 14.00 -21.98
C THR A 163 23.37 14.31 -20.95
N LEU A 164 22.22 13.63 -21.02
CA LEU A 164 21.15 13.79 -20.03
C LEU A 164 21.59 13.33 -18.63
N VAL A 165 22.28 12.19 -18.53
CA VAL A 165 22.82 11.66 -17.26
C VAL A 165 23.82 12.65 -16.63
N ARG A 166 24.77 13.17 -17.41
CA ARG A 166 25.75 14.14 -16.92
C ARG A 166 25.09 15.41 -16.41
N ALA A 167 24.10 15.94 -17.14
CA ALA A 167 23.36 17.12 -16.73
C ALA A 167 22.57 16.88 -15.43
N SER A 168 21.88 15.74 -15.33
CA SER A 168 21.14 15.32 -14.14
C SER A 168 22.05 15.20 -12.92
N GLN A 169 23.20 14.53 -13.06
CA GLN A 169 24.18 14.37 -11.98
C GLN A 169 24.81 15.69 -11.57
N HIS A 170 25.23 16.52 -12.53
CA HIS A 170 25.88 17.79 -12.25
C HIS A 170 24.97 18.76 -11.49
N ALA A 171 23.68 18.75 -11.81
CA ALA A 171 22.69 19.59 -11.14
C ALA A 171 21.99 18.91 -9.96
N ASN A 172 22.32 17.66 -9.65
CA ASN A 172 21.68 16.84 -8.62
C ASN A 172 20.13 16.81 -8.72
N VAL A 173 19.61 16.68 -9.94
CA VAL A 173 18.16 16.53 -10.21
C VAL A 173 17.87 15.13 -10.72
N LYS A 174 16.70 14.56 -10.40
CA LYS A 174 16.32 13.24 -10.91
C LYS A 174 16.24 13.29 -12.44
N LEU A 175 16.88 12.33 -13.11
CA LEU A 175 16.95 12.26 -14.57
C LEU A 175 15.57 12.34 -15.24
N ARG A 176 14.58 11.64 -14.68
CA ARG A 176 13.20 11.66 -15.15
C ARG A 176 12.55 13.05 -15.10
N ASP A 177 12.85 13.84 -14.08
CA ASP A 177 12.25 15.16 -13.87
C ASP A 177 12.92 16.15 -14.85
N LEU A 178 14.25 16.02 -15.03
CA LEU A 178 14.98 16.74 -16.08
C LEU A 178 14.42 16.43 -17.48
N CYS A 179 14.24 15.15 -17.81
CA CYS A 179 13.70 14.74 -19.11
C CYS A 179 12.27 15.24 -19.32
N SER A 180 11.43 15.18 -18.28
CA SER A 180 10.05 15.71 -18.34
C SER A 180 10.03 17.21 -18.56
N ALA A 181 10.86 17.96 -17.83
CA ALA A 181 11.01 19.39 -18.01
C ALA A 181 11.53 19.74 -19.42
N LEU A 182 12.46 18.96 -19.96
CA LEU A 182 13.00 19.15 -21.30
C LEU A 182 11.94 18.92 -22.37
N VAL A 183 11.17 17.82 -22.26
CA VAL A 183 10.08 17.52 -23.19
C VAL A 183 8.99 18.59 -23.12
N LEU A 184 8.58 19.00 -21.92
CA LEU A 184 7.61 20.09 -21.73
C LEU A 184 8.10 21.40 -22.35
N GLN A 185 9.37 21.75 -22.15
CA GLN A 185 9.93 22.99 -22.67
C GLN A 185 9.94 23.02 -24.20
N VAL A 186 10.23 21.89 -24.85
CA VAL A 186 10.42 21.82 -26.31
C VAL A 186 9.10 21.54 -27.03
N CYS A 187 8.29 20.62 -26.49
CA CYS A 187 7.06 20.14 -27.14
C CYS A 187 5.79 20.84 -26.61
N GLY A 188 5.86 21.49 -25.44
CA GLY A 188 4.71 22.16 -24.81
C GLY A 188 3.76 21.23 -24.05
N THR A 189 3.85 19.92 -24.24
CA THR A 189 3.01 18.92 -23.57
C THR A 189 3.82 17.68 -23.17
N LEU A 190 3.35 17.00 -22.13
CA LEU A 190 3.63 15.58 -21.91
C LEU A 190 2.44 14.82 -22.50
N ASP A 191 2.68 13.66 -23.09
CA ASP A 191 1.63 12.87 -23.72
C ASP A 191 0.52 12.55 -22.70
N GLU A 192 -0.73 12.96 -22.98
CA GLU A 192 -1.87 12.87 -22.06
C GLU A 192 -2.48 11.47 -21.96
N THR A 193 -1.96 10.50 -22.71
CA THR A 193 -2.51 9.12 -22.75
C THR A 193 -2.21 8.26 -21.52
N ASP A 194 -1.52 8.80 -20.51
CA ASP A 194 -1.18 8.06 -19.31
C ASP A 194 -2.36 7.98 -18.31
N VAL A 195 -2.63 6.76 -17.82
CA VAL A 195 -3.65 6.46 -16.79
C VAL A 195 -3.34 7.13 -15.44
N VAL A 196 -2.07 7.51 -15.22
CA VAL A 196 -1.59 8.21 -14.03
C VAL A 196 -0.83 9.46 -14.48
N PRO A 197 -1.15 10.66 -13.96
CA PRO A 197 -0.49 11.90 -14.37
C PRO A 197 1.02 11.85 -14.07
N VAL A 198 1.85 12.16 -15.06
CA VAL A 198 3.28 12.39 -14.83
C VAL A 198 3.42 13.55 -13.84
N THR A 199 4.09 13.32 -12.71
CA THR A 199 4.35 14.39 -11.73
C THR A 199 5.06 15.55 -12.43
N ALA A 200 4.49 16.76 -12.31
CA ALA A 200 5.10 17.94 -12.89
C ALA A 200 6.52 18.13 -12.34
N PRO A 201 7.51 18.44 -13.21
CA PRO A 201 8.88 18.62 -12.76
C PRO A 201 9.00 19.84 -11.85
N GLY A 202 9.79 19.72 -10.78
CA GLY A 202 10.06 20.84 -9.87
C GLY A 202 10.88 21.95 -10.53
N ASP A 203 10.89 23.14 -9.92
CA ASP A 203 11.52 24.35 -10.46
C ASP A 203 13.01 24.17 -10.81
N ASP A 204 13.73 23.39 -10.02
CA ASP A 204 15.14 23.09 -10.29
C ASP A 204 15.32 22.28 -11.58
N ALA A 205 14.49 21.27 -11.82
CA ALA A 205 14.52 20.48 -13.04
C ALA A 205 14.16 21.34 -14.26
N VAL A 206 13.20 22.25 -14.12
CA VAL A 206 12.84 23.23 -15.16
C VAL A 206 13.99 24.18 -15.47
N ARG A 207 14.70 24.69 -14.44
CA ARG A 207 15.87 25.55 -14.63
C ARG A 207 16.98 24.82 -15.36
N VAL A 208 17.28 23.58 -14.96
CA VAL A 208 18.34 22.77 -15.57
C VAL A 208 17.97 22.40 -17.01
N ALA A 209 16.71 22.03 -17.29
CA ALA A 209 16.25 21.75 -18.65
C ALA A 209 16.47 22.95 -19.59
N ARG A 210 16.21 24.17 -19.12
CA ARG A 210 16.47 25.39 -19.90
C ARG A 210 17.95 25.57 -20.21
N GLN A 211 18.81 25.38 -19.22
CA GLN A 211 20.26 25.49 -19.37
C GLN A 211 20.80 24.42 -20.33
N VAL A 212 20.35 23.18 -20.18
CA VAL A 212 20.70 22.07 -21.06
C VAL A 212 20.27 22.40 -22.48
N TRP A 213 19.00 22.74 -22.72
CA TRP A 213 18.52 23.01 -24.07
C TRP A 213 19.25 24.18 -24.75
N ALA A 214 19.52 25.25 -24.00
CA ALA A 214 20.30 26.38 -24.49
C ALA A 214 21.71 25.97 -24.93
N ALA A 215 22.37 25.09 -24.16
CA ALA A 215 23.71 24.58 -24.48
C ALA A 215 23.72 23.61 -25.68
N LEU A 216 22.57 23.05 -26.07
CA LEU A 216 22.44 22.18 -27.23
C LEU A 216 22.12 22.96 -28.53
N GLN A 217 21.79 24.25 -28.46
CA GLN A 217 21.49 25.06 -29.64
C GLN A 217 22.78 25.27 -30.46
N PRO A 218 22.72 25.15 -31.80
CA PRO A 218 23.86 25.51 -32.64
C PRO A 218 24.16 27.01 -32.47
N GLY A 219 25.43 27.32 -32.22
CA GLY A 219 25.93 28.69 -32.24
C GLY A 219 26.00 29.28 -33.63
#